data_AF-Q3BCH1-F1
#
_entry.id   AF-Q3BCH1-F1
#
_cell.length_a   1.000
_cell.length_b   1.000
_cell.length_c   1.000
_cell.angle_alpha   90.00
_cell.angle_beta   90.00
_cell.angle_gamma   90.00
#
_symmetry.space_group_name_H-M   'P 1'
#
loop_
_entity.id
_entity.type
_entity.pdbx_description
1 polymer ?
#
loop_
_entity_poly.entity_id
_entity_poly.type
_entity_poly.pdbx_seq_one_letter_code
_entity_poly.pdbx_strand_id
1 'polypeptide(L)'
;MRTLYLDAFSGISGDMFIGALLDLGVDFKQFETELAKLNVTGYHLHAQRIAKSSIYGTDFDVHLPETVHKDEGFIETTSTHHHDHPHQHADGHTHSHGDEVRHLKDIEAIIDHSDLSDYVKTNAKQVFTEIAKSEAVVHELPLSDVHFHEVGALDSIVDIVGAFIALELLAVDQVYSSELTDGSGFIKVAHGMMPVPVPAVMQMRVGSAIPIKQNPEIHTELITPTGMGIVKTVVDQFCPIPDNQTITKVGYGFGNRETPKLNALRVMLCEKKN
;
A
#
# COMPACT_ATOMS: atom_id res chain seq x y z
N MET A 1 15.63 -14.92 -17.33
CA MET A 1 14.86 -13.69 -17.16
C MET A 1 13.56 -14.06 -16.49
N ARG A 2 13.36 -13.57 -15.27
CA ARG A 2 12.23 -13.81 -14.40
C ARG A 2 11.39 -12.55 -14.35
N THR A 3 10.17 -12.61 -14.87
CA THR A 3 9.25 -11.48 -14.92
C THR A 3 8.16 -11.67 -13.87
N LEU A 4 7.91 -10.65 -13.06
CA LEU A 4 6.71 -10.56 -12.24
C LEU A 4 5.63 -9.84 -13.04
N TYR A 5 4.48 -10.46 -13.22
CA TYR A 5 3.33 -9.79 -13.82
C TYR A 5 2.28 -9.50 -12.75
N LEU A 6 1.87 -8.24 -12.64
CA LEU A 6 0.81 -7.77 -11.76
C LEU A 6 -0.51 -7.73 -12.53
N ASP A 7 -1.49 -8.52 -12.09
CA ASP A 7 -2.85 -8.47 -12.60
C ASP A 7 -3.74 -7.72 -11.61
N ALA A 8 -3.70 -6.39 -11.72
CA ALA A 8 -4.28 -5.43 -10.77
C ALA A 8 -5.77 -5.17 -11.03
N PHE A 9 -6.56 -6.24 -11.17
CA PHE A 9 -7.99 -6.17 -11.46
C PHE A 9 -8.82 -5.59 -10.30
N SER A 10 -8.29 -5.58 -9.08
CA SER A 10 -8.90 -5.01 -7.88
C SER A 10 -7.97 -4.03 -7.17
N GLY A 11 -7.15 -3.32 -7.94
CA GLY A 11 -6.21 -2.33 -7.41
C GLY A 11 -4.97 -2.93 -6.78
N ILE A 12 -4.34 -2.14 -5.92
CA ILE A 12 -3.05 -2.45 -5.30
C ILE A 12 -2.82 -1.56 -4.07
N SER A 13 -2.31 -2.17 -3.01
CA SER A 13 -1.78 -1.54 -1.80
C SER A 13 -0.48 -2.23 -1.38
N GLY A 14 0.27 -1.64 -0.44
CA GLY A 14 1.55 -2.18 0.04
C GLY A 14 1.40 -3.59 0.62
N ASP A 15 0.49 -3.75 1.57
CA ASP A 15 0.10 -5.04 2.17
C ASP A 15 -0.34 -6.10 1.13
N MET A 16 -1.21 -5.75 0.18
CA MET A 16 -1.64 -6.63 -0.91
C MET A 16 -0.46 -7.06 -1.76
N PHE A 17 0.47 -6.15 -2.05
CA PHE A 17 1.65 -6.45 -2.83
C PHE A 17 2.57 -7.43 -2.09
N ILE A 18 2.88 -7.18 -0.82
CA ILE A 18 3.69 -8.10 0.00
C ILE A 18 3.01 -9.46 0.11
N GLY A 19 1.72 -9.50 0.46
CA GLY A 19 0.95 -10.74 0.56
C GLY A 19 1.00 -11.55 -0.74
N ALA A 20 0.88 -10.90 -1.88
CA ALA A 20 0.95 -11.56 -3.19
C ALA A 20 2.33 -12.20 -3.44
N LEU A 21 3.42 -11.53 -3.05
CA LEU A 21 4.78 -12.07 -3.19
C LEU A 21 5.08 -13.20 -2.19
N LEU A 22 4.55 -13.11 -0.96
CA LEU A 22 4.60 -14.19 0.01
C LEU A 22 3.86 -15.44 -0.52
N ASP A 23 2.68 -15.27 -1.11
CA ASP A 23 1.91 -16.38 -1.70
C ASP A 23 2.59 -16.98 -2.95
N LEU A 24 3.39 -16.21 -3.69
CA LEU A 24 4.29 -16.74 -4.74
C LEU A 24 5.43 -17.62 -4.20
N GLY A 25 5.70 -17.53 -2.89
CA GLY A 25 6.68 -18.34 -2.18
C GLY A 25 7.94 -17.59 -1.76
N VAL A 26 7.87 -16.28 -1.49
CA VAL A 26 8.88 -15.62 -0.66
C VAL A 26 8.81 -16.22 0.75
N ASP A 27 9.95 -16.63 1.31
CA ASP A 27 10.00 -17.20 2.65
C ASP A 27 9.76 -16.13 3.70
N PHE A 28 8.70 -16.27 4.49
CA PHE A 28 8.28 -15.27 5.47
C PHE A 28 9.35 -15.01 6.55
N LYS A 29 10.07 -16.06 6.99
CA LYS A 29 11.10 -15.91 8.02
C LYS A 29 12.32 -15.15 7.48
N GLN A 30 12.70 -15.41 6.23
CA GLN A 30 13.73 -14.64 5.56
C GLN A 30 13.30 -13.18 5.37
N PHE A 31 12.05 -12.95 4.97
CA PHE A 31 11.47 -11.62 4.88
C PHE A 31 11.53 -10.87 6.22
N GLU A 32 11.12 -11.48 7.33
CA GLU A 32 11.24 -10.90 8.68
C GLU A 32 12.69 -10.57 9.05
N THR A 33 13.63 -11.47 8.71
CA THR A 33 15.05 -11.29 8.99
C THR A 33 15.63 -10.09 8.22
N GLU A 34 15.25 -9.93 6.96
CA GLU A 34 15.65 -8.79 6.14
C GLU A 34 15.00 -7.49 6.62
N LEU A 35 13.71 -7.51 6.95
CA LEU A 35 12.99 -6.33 7.44
C LEU A 35 13.53 -5.84 8.79
N ALA A 36 13.97 -6.75 9.67
CA ALA A 36 14.59 -6.39 10.95
C ALA A 36 15.82 -5.47 10.78
N LYS A 37 16.49 -5.49 9.62
CA LYS A 37 17.62 -4.60 9.30
C LYS A 37 17.21 -3.13 9.17
N LEU A 38 15.91 -2.83 9.03
CA LEU A 38 15.38 -1.46 9.08
C LEU A 38 15.61 -0.80 10.46
N ASN A 39 15.88 -1.58 11.51
CA ASN A 39 16.17 -1.10 12.87
C ASN A 39 15.05 -0.26 13.50
N VAL A 40 13.80 -0.54 13.13
CA VAL A 40 12.59 0.03 13.77
C VAL A 40 11.83 -1.04 14.55
N THR A 41 11.25 -0.64 15.67
CA THR A 41 10.49 -1.52 16.58
C THR A 41 9.07 -1.01 16.78
N GLY A 42 8.20 -1.79 17.41
CA GLY A 42 6.84 -1.34 17.75
C GLY A 42 5.78 -1.78 16.74
N TYR A 43 6.06 -2.82 15.96
CA TYR A 43 5.08 -3.48 15.10
C TYR A 43 5.23 -5.00 15.20
N HIS A 44 4.17 -5.70 14.82
CA HIS A 44 4.14 -7.15 14.64
C HIS A 44 3.66 -7.46 13.23
N LEU A 45 4.35 -8.36 12.55
CA LEU A 45 3.93 -8.83 11.23
C LEU A 45 2.94 -9.98 11.38
N HIS A 46 1.87 -9.91 10.62
CA HIS A 46 0.93 -10.99 10.42
C HIS A 46 0.98 -11.42 8.96
N ALA A 47 1.12 -12.72 8.70
CA ALA A 47 1.01 -13.28 7.37
C ALA A 47 0.31 -14.62 7.47
N GLN A 48 -0.93 -14.69 6.99
CA GLN A 48 -1.72 -15.91 7.03
C GLN A 48 -2.27 -16.25 5.66
N ARG A 49 -2.11 -17.51 5.27
CA ARG A 49 -2.78 -18.03 4.09
C ARG A 49 -4.24 -18.33 4.42
N ILE A 50 -5.15 -17.56 3.87
CA ILE A 50 -6.61 -17.64 4.12
C ILE A 50 -7.38 -17.89 2.82
N ALA A 51 -8.70 -18.07 2.93
CA ALA A 51 -9.60 -18.18 1.78
C ALA A 51 -10.62 -17.03 1.78
N LYS A 52 -10.68 -16.26 0.69
CA LYS A 52 -11.76 -15.31 0.38
C LYS A 52 -12.49 -15.77 -0.89
N SER A 53 -13.81 -15.91 -0.84
CA SER A 53 -14.62 -16.45 -1.95
C SER A 53 -14.13 -17.82 -2.47
N SER A 54 -13.69 -18.71 -1.57
CA SER A 54 -13.08 -20.02 -1.88
C SER A 54 -11.77 -19.98 -2.67
N ILE A 55 -11.22 -18.80 -2.92
CA ILE A 55 -9.89 -18.60 -3.49
C ILE A 55 -8.93 -18.38 -2.34
N TYR A 56 -7.82 -19.09 -2.37
CA TYR A 56 -6.79 -18.94 -1.34
C TYR A 56 -5.68 -18.00 -1.77
N GLY A 57 -5.16 -17.27 -0.80
CA GLY A 57 -4.07 -16.30 -0.94
C GLY A 57 -3.54 -15.92 0.44
N THR A 58 -2.57 -15.01 0.48
CA THR A 58 -2.00 -14.51 1.73
C THR A 58 -2.63 -13.17 2.11
N ASP A 59 -3.05 -13.11 3.36
CA ASP A 59 -3.44 -11.92 4.08
C ASP A 59 -2.22 -11.48 4.89
N PHE A 60 -1.64 -10.35 4.49
CA PHE A 60 -0.48 -9.77 5.16
C PHE A 60 -0.92 -8.49 5.84
N ASP A 61 -0.46 -8.28 7.07
CA ASP A 61 -0.77 -7.07 7.81
C ASP A 61 0.35 -6.68 8.79
N VAL A 62 0.44 -5.39 9.07
CA VAL A 62 1.35 -4.80 10.06
C VAL A 62 0.52 -4.30 11.23
N HIS A 63 0.58 -5.01 12.36
CA HIS A 63 -0.13 -4.63 13.57
C HIS A 63 0.74 -3.75 14.46
N LEU A 64 0.20 -2.60 14.86
CA LEU A 64 0.77 -1.77 15.90
C LEU A 64 0.13 -2.16 17.25
N PRO A 65 0.87 -2.13 18.38
CA PRO A 65 0.30 -2.39 19.70
C PRO A 65 -0.94 -1.53 19.97
N GLU A 66 -1.98 -2.08 20.63
CA GLU A 66 -3.34 -1.50 20.81
C GLU A 66 -3.41 -0.05 21.35
N THR A 67 -2.30 0.51 21.82
CA THR A 67 -2.17 1.92 22.18
C THR A 67 -1.98 2.86 20.98
N VAL A 68 -1.90 2.32 19.76
CA VAL A 68 -1.76 3.07 18.49
C VAL A 68 -2.90 2.63 17.57
N HIS A 69 -3.79 3.56 17.23
CA HIS A 69 -4.91 3.28 16.34
C HIS A 69 -4.41 3.12 14.90
N LYS A 70 -4.78 2.02 14.24
CA LYS A 70 -4.61 1.85 12.80
C LYS A 70 -5.76 2.59 12.11
N ASP A 71 -5.45 3.44 11.13
CA ASP A 71 -6.47 4.18 10.37
C ASP A 71 -7.15 3.26 9.34
N GLU A 72 -8.07 2.42 9.83
CA GLU A 72 -8.94 1.61 8.99
C GLU A 72 -10.08 2.50 8.49
N GLY A 73 -9.91 3.06 7.28
CA GLY A 73 -10.90 3.89 6.61
C GLY A 73 -12.31 3.30 6.69
N PHE A 74 -13.17 3.94 7.50
CA PHE A 74 -14.51 3.46 7.84
C PHE A 74 -15.45 3.50 6.62
N ILE A 75 -16.25 2.44 6.45
CA ILE A 75 -17.31 2.35 5.44
C ILE A 75 -18.57 3.01 5.97
N GLU A 76 -19.15 3.94 5.21
CA GLU A 76 -20.42 4.58 5.55
C GLU A 76 -21.57 3.54 5.54
N THR A 77 -21.92 2.99 6.70
CA THR A 77 -23.23 2.34 6.86
C THR A 77 -24.28 3.43 7.00
N THR A 78 -25.18 3.53 6.02
CA THR A 78 -26.38 4.37 6.12
C THR A 78 -27.23 3.89 7.31
N SER A 79 -27.07 4.53 8.47
CA SER A 79 -27.94 4.34 9.62
C SER A 79 -28.51 5.68 10.04
N THR A 80 -29.77 5.89 9.67
CA THR A 80 -30.64 6.95 10.14
C THR A 80 -30.87 6.82 11.65
N HIS A 81 -30.28 7.70 12.45
CA HIS A 81 -30.73 7.92 13.83
C HIS A 81 -30.74 9.40 14.21
N HIS A 82 -31.95 9.91 14.43
CA HIS A 82 -32.23 11.08 15.26
C HIS A 82 -31.60 10.92 16.64
N HIS A 83 -31.06 11.99 17.25
CA HIS A 83 -31.38 12.41 18.62
C HIS A 83 -30.91 13.84 18.91
N ASP A 84 -31.84 14.65 19.43
CA ASP A 84 -31.63 15.87 20.20
C ASP A 84 -30.81 15.59 21.47
N HIS A 85 -29.90 16.51 21.87
CA HIS A 85 -29.79 17.15 23.21
C HIS A 85 -28.40 17.78 23.52
N PRO A 86 -28.30 18.67 24.54
CA PRO A 86 -27.51 19.90 24.50
C PRO A 86 -26.13 19.84 25.20
N HIS A 87 -25.36 20.91 24.99
CA HIS A 87 -24.03 21.18 25.54
C HIS A 87 -23.93 21.14 27.08
N GLN A 88 -22.88 20.50 27.59
CA GLN A 88 -22.22 20.85 28.85
C GLN A 88 -20.70 20.71 28.69
N HIS A 89 -19.98 21.77 29.11
CA HIS A 89 -18.53 21.85 29.14
C HIS A 89 -17.96 21.03 30.31
N ALA A 90 -16.87 20.31 30.04
CA ALA A 90 -15.91 19.91 31.06
C ALA A 90 -14.51 20.05 30.45
N ASP A 91 -13.72 20.96 31.01
CA ASP A 91 -12.28 21.08 30.77
C ASP A 91 -11.59 19.77 31.16
N GLY A 92 -11.35 18.94 30.15
CA GLY A 92 -10.49 17.78 30.23
C GLY A 92 -9.40 17.97 29.18
N HIS A 93 -8.17 18.19 29.63
CA HIS A 93 -6.99 18.17 28.77
C HIS A 93 -7.00 16.87 27.96
N THR A 94 -7.37 16.97 26.69
CA THR A 94 -7.17 15.92 25.71
C THR A 94 -5.67 15.86 25.44
N HIS A 95 -5.00 15.00 26.18
CA HIS A 95 -3.71 14.47 25.74
C HIS A 95 -3.98 13.59 24.51
N SER A 96 -4.06 14.24 23.35
CA SER A 96 -3.71 13.63 22.08
C SER A 96 -2.24 13.22 22.21
N HIS A 97 -2.03 11.98 22.64
CA HIS A 97 -0.72 11.35 22.53
C HIS A 97 -0.53 11.04 21.05
N GLY A 98 0.44 11.73 20.47
CA GLY A 98 0.54 11.97 19.04
C GLY A 98 0.90 10.72 18.25
N ASP A 99 0.21 10.58 17.12
CA ASP A 99 0.80 9.98 15.94
C ASP A 99 2.13 10.68 15.71
N GLU A 100 3.25 9.93 15.70
CA GLU A 100 4.55 10.50 15.36
C GLU A 100 4.46 11.06 13.94
N VAL A 101 4.24 12.37 13.83
CA VAL A 101 4.17 13.07 12.55
C VAL A 101 5.58 13.07 11.96
N ARG A 102 5.83 12.19 10.99
CA ARG A 102 7.13 12.09 10.31
C ARG A 102 7.12 12.89 9.02
N HIS A 103 8.21 13.62 8.80
CA HIS A 103 8.51 14.24 7.51
C HIS A 103 9.26 13.26 6.60
N LEU A 104 9.32 13.58 5.31
CA LEU A 104 10.14 12.84 4.33
C LEU A 104 11.58 12.64 4.81
N LYS A 105 12.21 13.68 5.36
CA LYS A 105 13.59 13.61 5.86
C LYS A 105 13.76 12.61 7.01
N ASP A 106 12.77 12.49 7.88
CA ASP A 106 12.82 11.57 9.01
C ASP A 106 12.78 10.12 8.50
N ILE A 107 11.92 9.85 7.52
CA ILE A 107 11.81 8.53 6.89
C ILE A 107 13.07 8.18 6.08
N GLU A 108 13.59 9.12 5.30
CA GLU A 108 14.86 8.95 4.58
C GLU A 108 16.00 8.64 5.55
N ALA A 109 16.06 9.33 6.69
CA ALA A 109 17.05 9.05 7.73
C ALA A 109 16.89 7.65 8.31
N ILE A 110 15.66 7.19 8.62
CA ILE A 110 15.42 5.81 9.09
C ILE A 110 15.97 4.80 8.07
N ILE A 111 15.66 4.99 6.79
CA ILE A 111 16.10 4.09 5.71
C ILE A 111 17.63 4.16 5.53
N ASP A 112 18.23 5.34 5.56
CA ASP A 112 19.67 5.50 5.34
C ASP A 112 20.51 4.86 6.44
N HIS A 113 20.08 4.94 7.70
CA HIS A 113 20.75 4.35 8.86
C HIS A 113 20.49 2.84 9.06
N SER A 114 19.69 2.22 8.20
CA SER A 114 19.42 0.78 8.23
C SER A 114 20.56 -0.05 7.61
N ASP A 115 20.54 -1.36 7.85
CA ASP A 115 21.45 -2.32 7.20
C ASP A 115 20.83 -2.97 5.94
N LEU A 116 19.79 -2.35 5.38
CA LEU A 116 19.12 -2.79 4.16
C LEU A 116 20.02 -2.66 2.93
N SER A 117 19.72 -3.42 1.87
CA SER A 117 20.45 -3.33 0.61
C SER A 117 20.24 -1.97 -0.07
N ASP A 118 21.20 -1.56 -0.92
CA ASP A 118 21.07 -0.33 -1.72
C ASP A 118 19.84 -0.35 -2.63
N TYR A 119 19.46 -1.53 -3.12
CA TYR A 119 18.24 -1.72 -3.91
C TYR A 119 17.01 -1.36 -3.08
N VAL A 120 16.86 -1.91 -1.87
CA VAL A 120 15.72 -1.61 -1.00
C VAL A 120 15.70 -0.14 -0.62
N LYS A 121 16.84 0.42 -0.17
CA LYS A 121 16.95 1.83 0.24
C LYS A 121 16.58 2.80 -0.88
N THR A 122 17.11 2.57 -2.08
CA THR A 122 16.90 3.47 -3.23
C THR A 122 15.44 3.49 -3.64
N ASN A 123 14.83 2.32 -3.80
CA ASN A 123 13.46 2.24 -4.28
C ASN A 123 12.43 2.67 -3.21
N ALA A 124 12.63 2.31 -1.94
CA ALA A 124 11.76 2.76 -0.86
C ALA A 124 11.72 4.29 -0.75
N LYS A 125 12.89 4.95 -0.78
CA LYS A 125 12.96 6.43 -0.79
C LYS A 125 12.33 7.05 -2.02
N GLN A 126 12.42 6.39 -3.18
CA GLN A 126 11.75 6.85 -4.40
C GLN A 126 10.22 6.82 -4.23
N VAL A 127 9.65 5.78 -3.63
CA VAL A 127 8.21 5.72 -3.31
C VAL A 127 7.80 6.86 -2.38
N PHE A 128 8.51 7.06 -1.27
CA PHE A 128 8.23 8.15 -0.34
C PHE A 128 8.35 9.52 -0.98
N THR A 129 9.35 9.71 -1.85
CA THR A 129 9.54 10.95 -2.60
C THR A 129 8.37 11.22 -3.55
N GLU A 130 7.88 10.20 -4.27
CA GLU A 130 6.73 10.37 -5.17
C GLU A 130 5.45 10.72 -4.40
N ILE A 131 5.21 10.07 -3.25
CA ILE A 131 4.06 10.40 -2.39
C ILE A 131 4.21 11.81 -1.82
N ALA A 132 5.38 12.16 -1.29
CA ALA A 132 5.64 13.50 -0.75
C ALA A 132 5.43 14.61 -1.79
N LYS A 133 5.83 14.39 -3.05
CA LYS A 133 5.57 15.34 -4.14
C LYS A 133 4.08 15.55 -4.38
N SER A 134 3.27 14.49 -4.33
CA SER A 134 1.81 14.64 -4.45
C SER A 134 1.22 15.38 -3.26
N GLU A 135 1.63 15.02 -2.04
CA GLU A 135 1.14 15.64 -0.81
C GLU A 135 1.49 17.13 -0.74
N ALA A 136 2.72 17.51 -1.14
CA ALA A 136 3.15 18.90 -1.25
C ALA A 136 2.20 19.73 -2.11
N VAL A 137 1.73 19.19 -3.24
CA VAL A 137 0.80 19.88 -4.12
C VAL A 137 -0.60 19.93 -3.53
N VAL A 138 -1.10 18.82 -3.00
CA VAL A 138 -2.44 18.72 -2.40
C VAL A 138 -2.59 19.67 -1.20
N HIS A 139 -1.54 19.82 -0.40
CA HIS A 139 -1.53 20.66 0.78
C HIS A 139 -0.96 22.08 0.56
N GLU A 140 -0.54 22.42 -0.67
CA GLU A 140 0.12 23.69 -1.01
C GLU A 140 1.35 24.00 -0.13
N LEU A 141 2.15 22.98 0.18
CA LEU A 141 3.34 23.08 1.01
C LEU A 141 4.62 22.86 0.20
N PRO A 142 5.75 23.49 0.59
CA PRO A 142 7.06 23.06 0.12
C PRO A 142 7.30 21.58 0.45
N LEU A 143 8.01 20.86 -0.42
CA LEU A 143 8.33 19.43 -0.21
C LEU A 143 9.02 19.16 1.13
N SER A 144 9.83 20.10 1.62
CA SER A 144 10.52 20.00 2.91
C SER A 144 9.60 20.02 4.11
N ASP A 145 8.38 20.55 3.95
CA ASP A 145 7.44 20.84 5.01
C ASP A 145 6.24 19.88 4.97
N VAL A 146 6.27 18.90 4.06
CA VAL A 146 5.26 17.84 3.97
C VAL A 146 5.31 17.00 5.24
N HIS A 147 4.14 16.90 5.88
CA HIS A 147 3.86 15.97 6.95
C HIS A 147 3.03 14.83 6.37
N PHE A 148 3.46 13.59 6.60
CA PHE A 148 2.63 12.47 6.20
C PHE A 148 1.62 12.15 7.31
N HIS A 149 0.34 12.28 6.99
CA HIS A 149 -0.74 11.99 7.92
C HIS A 149 -1.06 10.49 7.96
N GLU A 150 -1.06 9.83 6.80
CA GLU A 150 -1.37 8.39 6.68
C GLU A 150 -0.11 7.58 6.36
N VAL A 151 0.74 8.10 5.46
CA VAL A 151 1.91 7.38 4.93
C VAL A 151 3.15 7.47 5.85
N GLY A 152 3.10 8.32 6.88
CA GLY A 152 4.19 8.52 7.85
C GLY A 152 4.16 7.54 9.01
N ALA A 153 3.05 6.82 9.14
CA ALA A 153 2.85 5.80 10.13
C ALA A 153 3.78 4.59 9.90
N LEU A 154 4.03 3.85 10.98
CA LEU A 154 5.02 2.77 10.98
C LEU A 154 4.62 1.60 10.06
N ASP A 155 3.33 1.34 9.94
CA ASP A 155 2.76 0.35 9.00
C ASP A 155 3.10 0.69 7.54
N SER A 156 2.92 1.94 7.11
CA SER A 156 3.26 2.39 5.75
C SER A 156 4.76 2.29 5.45
N ILE A 157 5.62 2.55 6.45
CA ILE A 157 7.08 2.36 6.32
C ILE A 157 7.42 0.89 6.13
N VAL A 158 6.84 0.02 6.96
CA VAL A 158 7.03 -1.42 6.86
C VAL A 158 6.51 -1.97 5.53
N ASP A 159 5.36 -1.47 5.05
CA ASP A 159 4.78 -1.87 3.77
C ASP A 159 5.68 -1.50 2.58
N ILE A 160 6.13 -0.26 2.51
CA ILE A 160 6.95 0.21 1.39
C ILE A 160 8.31 -0.50 1.41
N VAL A 161 8.98 -0.56 2.56
CA VAL A 161 10.28 -1.22 2.69
C VAL A 161 10.14 -2.73 2.43
N GLY A 162 9.11 -3.35 3.03
CA GLY A 162 8.79 -4.76 2.87
C GLY A 162 8.54 -5.14 1.40
N ALA A 163 7.82 -4.31 0.64
CA ALA A 163 7.57 -4.55 -0.78
C ALA A 163 8.88 -4.76 -1.57
N PHE A 164 9.90 -3.94 -1.32
CA PHE A 164 11.19 -4.05 -2.01
C PHE A 164 12.07 -5.20 -1.49
N ILE A 165 11.99 -5.52 -0.20
CA ILE A 165 12.61 -6.74 0.36
C ILE A 165 12.02 -7.97 -0.32
N ALA A 166 10.69 -8.07 -0.39
CA ALA A 166 10.00 -9.20 -1.00
C ALA A 166 10.35 -9.33 -2.49
N LEU A 167 10.45 -8.21 -3.23
CA LEU A 167 10.93 -8.22 -4.62
C LEU A 167 12.37 -8.70 -4.77
N GLU A 168 13.28 -8.20 -3.92
CA GLU A 168 14.69 -8.60 -3.92
C GLU A 168 14.85 -10.09 -3.62
N LEU A 169 14.13 -10.61 -2.60
CA LEU A 169 14.10 -12.03 -2.26
C LEU A 169 13.50 -12.89 -3.37
N LEU A 170 12.51 -12.37 -4.10
CA LEU A 170 11.95 -13.04 -5.27
C LEU A 170 12.90 -12.99 -6.48
N ALA A 171 13.94 -12.16 -6.48
CA ALA A 171 14.94 -12.05 -7.54
C ALA A 171 14.33 -11.91 -8.94
N VAL A 172 13.42 -10.94 -9.10
CA VAL A 172 12.77 -10.65 -10.38
C VAL A 172 13.61 -9.65 -11.18
N ASP A 173 13.69 -9.85 -12.49
CA ASP A 173 14.47 -8.99 -13.40
C ASP A 173 13.62 -7.84 -13.94
N GLN A 174 12.31 -8.06 -14.09
CA GLN A 174 11.35 -7.11 -14.66
C GLN A 174 9.99 -7.25 -14.01
N VAL A 175 9.26 -6.15 -13.90
CA VAL A 175 7.88 -6.13 -13.43
C VAL A 175 6.97 -5.52 -14.50
N TYR A 176 6.01 -6.31 -14.96
CA TYR A 176 4.95 -5.88 -15.87
C TYR A 176 3.62 -5.81 -15.13
N SER A 177 2.68 -5.02 -15.65
CA SER A 177 1.36 -4.91 -15.07
C SER A 177 0.27 -4.81 -16.12
N SER A 178 -0.92 -5.32 -15.80
CA SER A 178 -2.15 -4.86 -16.44
C SER A 178 -2.37 -3.37 -16.14
N GLU A 179 -3.37 -2.75 -16.79
CA GLU A 179 -3.94 -1.52 -16.26
C GLU A 179 -4.38 -1.70 -14.80
N LEU A 180 -4.24 -0.65 -13.98
CA LEU A 180 -4.72 -0.68 -12.60
C LEU A 180 -6.21 -0.38 -12.57
N THR A 181 -6.91 -0.95 -11.59
CA THR A 181 -8.32 -0.67 -11.33
C THR A 181 -8.45 0.05 -10.01
N ASP A 182 -9.01 1.26 -10.01
CA ASP A 182 -9.45 1.93 -8.79
C ASP A 182 -10.97 1.84 -8.62
N GLY A 183 -11.48 2.15 -7.43
CA GLY A 183 -12.91 2.29 -7.18
C GLY A 183 -13.45 3.68 -7.51
N SER A 184 -14.54 4.05 -6.83
CA SER A 184 -15.30 5.27 -7.02
C SER A 184 -15.89 5.76 -5.68
N GLY A 185 -16.59 6.91 -5.70
CA GLY A 185 -17.29 7.42 -4.53
C GLY A 185 -16.39 8.19 -3.56
N PHE A 186 -16.63 8.01 -2.26
CA PHE A 186 -15.91 8.68 -1.19
C PHE A 186 -15.54 7.69 -0.08
N ILE A 187 -14.43 7.95 0.61
CA ILE A 187 -13.99 7.20 1.78
C ILE A 187 -13.80 8.14 2.97
N LYS A 188 -13.92 7.63 4.19
CA LYS A 188 -13.60 8.38 5.40
C LYS A 188 -12.13 8.14 5.79
N VAL A 189 -11.37 9.22 5.92
CA VAL A 189 -9.99 9.23 6.44
C VAL A 189 -9.83 10.33 7.50
N ALA A 190 -8.62 10.50 8.05
CA ALA A 190 -8.30 11.54 9.05
C ALA A 190 -8.68 12.95 8.58
N HIS A 191 -8.53 13.22 7.28
CA HIS A 191 -8.91 14.49 6.63
C HIS A 191 -10.42 14.65 6.39
N GLY A 192 -11.25 13.69 6.79
CA GLY A 192 -12.68 13.68 6.54
C GLY A 192 -13.07 12.80 5.36
N MET A 193 -14.13 13.18 4.65
CA MET A 193 -14.60 12.43 3.47
C MET A 193 -13.77 12.82 2.25
N MET A 194 -13.02 11.87 1.69
CA MET A 194 -12.18 12.07 0.51
C MET A 194 -12.78 11.39 -0.71
N PRO A 195 -12.72 12.01 -1.91
CA PRO A 195 -13.14 11.35 -3.14
C PRO A 195 -12.22 10.17 -3.45
N VAL A 196 -12.70 9.21 -4.25
CA VAL A 196 -11.89 8.10 -4.78
C VAL A 196 -11.71 8.29 -6.30
N PRO A 197 -10.47 8.29 -6.84
CA PRO A 197 -9.19 8.18 -6.14
C PRO A 197 -8.94 9.30 -5.13
N VAL A 198 -8.27 8.96 -4.03
CA VAL A 198 -7.87 9.94 -3.01
C VAL A 198 -6.97 11.04 -3.59
N PRO A 199 -6.97 12.27 -3.04
CA PRO A 199 -6.26 13.41 -3.63
C PRO A 199 -4.79 13.14 -3.95
N ALA A 200 -4.05 12.48 -3.06
CA ALA A 200 -2.64 12.13 -3.29
C ALA A 200 -2.48 11.19 -4.51
N VAL A 201 -3.25 10.11 -4.58
CA VAL A 201 -3.25 9.17 -5.73
C VAL A 201 -3.62 9.89 -7.02
N MET A 202 -4.64 10.76 -7.00
CA MET A 202 -5.01 11.55 -8.17
C MET A 202 -3.87 12.45 -8.62
N GLN A 203 -3.18 13.11 -7.68
CA GLN A 203 -2.05 13.99 -7.98
C GLN A 203 -0.85 13.22 -8.52
N MET A 204 -0.58 11.99 -8.04
CA MET A 204 0.49 11.12 -8.56
C MET A 204 0.29 10.73 -10.03
N ARG A 205 -0.95 10.85 -10.56
CA ARG A 205 -1.26 10.60 -11.98
C ARG A 205 -0.87 11.75 -12.90
N VAL A 206 -0.67 12.96 -12.38
CA VAL A 206 -0.28 14.12 -13.21
C VAL A 206 1.06 13.82 -13.89
N GLY A 207 1.08 13.82 -15.22
CA GLY A 207 2.27 13.48 -16.02
C GLY A 207 2.67 12.00 -16.01
N SER A 208 1.87 11.13 -15.38
CA SER A 208 2.10 9.68 -15.36
C SER A 208 1.49 9.01 -16.60
N ALA A 209 2.19 8.02 -17.14
CA ALA A 209 1.69 7.16 -18.22
C ALA A 209 0.97 5.89 -17.70
N ILE A 210 0.79 5.75 -16.38
CA ILE A 210 0.16 4.58 -15.76
C ILE A 210 -1.33 4.54 -16.16
N PRO A 211 -1.78 3.49 -16.89
CA PRO A 211 -3.17 3.33 -17.24
C PRO A 211 -3.98 2.89 -16.01
N ILE A 212 -5.01 3.67 -15.68
CA ILE A 212 -5.92 3.42 -14.56
C ILE A 212 -7.35 3.55 -15.05
N LYS A 213 -8.16 2.51 -14.81
CA LYS A 213 -9.62 2.58 -14.97
C LYS A 213 -10.31 2.69 -13.62
N GLN A 214 -11.49 3.30 -13.60
CA GLN A 214 -12.37 3.28 -12.44
C GLN A 214 -13.42 2.19 -12.61
N ASN A 215 -13.71 1.48 -11.52
CA ASN A 215 -14.84 0.59 -11.41
C ASN A 215 -15.98 1.29 -10.66
N PRO A 216 -17.05 1.73 -11.35
CA PRO A 216 -18.11 2.51 -10.72
C PRO A 216 -18.94 1.71 -9.70
N GLU A 217 -18.84 0.37 -9.68
CA GLU A 217 -19.58 -0.49 -8.76
C GLU A 217 -18.90 -0.66 -7.39
N ILE A 218 -17.65 -0.20 -7.23
CA ILE A 218 -16.87 -0.34 -6.00
C ILE A 218 -16.70 1.03 -5.36
N HIS A 219 -17.46 1.27 -4.29
CA HIS A 219 -17.50 2.57 -3.60
C HIS A 219 -16.46 2.66 -2.47
N THR A 220 -15.20 2.37 -2.78
CA THR A 220 -14.06 2.46 -1.88
C THR A 220 -12.77 2.60 -2.70
N GLU A 221 -11.67 3.13 -2.16
CA GLU A 221 -10.40 3.06 -2.90
C GLU A 221 -9.92 1.61 -3.02
N LEU A 222 -9.31 1.32 -4.16
CA LEU A 222 -8.61 0.07 -4.43
C LEU A 222 -7.13 0.32 -4.71
N ILE A 223 -6.75 1.54 -5.09
CA ILE A 223 -5.37 1.96 -5.22
C ILE A 223 -5.04 2.90 -4.06
N THR A 224 -4.16 2.47 -3.16
CA THR A 224 -3.67 3.33 -2.07
C THR A 224 -2.47 4.17 -2.54
N PRO A 225 -2.09 5.25 -1.82
CA PRO A 225 -0.85 5.97 -2.11
C PRO A 225 0.40 5.07 -2.13
N THR A 226 0.49 4.11 -1.20
CA THR A 226 1.59 3.14 -1.12
C THR A 226 1.62 2.22 -2.36
N GLY A 227 0.47 1.68 -2.75
CA GLY A 227 0.35 0.84 -3.96
C GLY A 227 0.68 1.59 -5.25
N MET A 228 0.18 2.82 -5.41
CA MET A 228 0.48 3.67 -6.56
C MET A 228 1.98 4.00 -6.64
N GLY A 229 2.59 4.31 -5.49
CA GLY A 229 4.03 4.61 -5.40
C GLY A 229 4.90 3.41 -5.77
N ILE A 230 4.56 2.22 -5.27
CA ILE A 230 5.24 0.97 -5.64
C ILE A 230 5.15 0.76 -7.16
N VAL A 231 3.96 0.81 -7.74
CA VAL A 231 3.77 0.62 -9.19
C VAL A 231 4.61 1.60 -10.00
N LYS A 232 4.58 2.89 -9.63
CA LYS A 232 5.33 3.94 -10.33
C LYS A 232 6.85 3.75 -10.25
N THR A 233 7.31 3.01 -9.25
CA THR A 233 8.74 2.73 -9.03
C THR A 233 9.20 1.47 -9.74
N VAL A 234 8.38 0.40 -9.76
CA VAL A 234 8.85 -0.94 -10.20
C VAL A 234 8.34 -1.38 -11.56
N VAL A 235 7.19 -0.88 -12.02
CA VAL A 235 6.58 -1.40 -13.25
C VAL A 235 7.29 -0.83 -14.47
N ASP A 236 7.96 -1.71 -15.21
CA ASP A 236 8.66 -1.40 -16.44
C ASP A 236 7.71 -1.16 -17.62
N GLN A 237 6.61 -1.94 -17.66
CA GLN A 237 5.70 -1.95 -18.79
C GLN A 237 4.27 -2.30 -18.37
N PHE A 238 3.31 -1.57 -18.95
CA PHE A 238 1.90 -1.92 -18.91
C PHE A 238 1.50 -2.67 -20.19
N CYS A 239 1.00 -3.89 -20.06
CA CYS A 239 0.61 -4.75 -21.18
C CYS A 239 -0.43 -5.80 -20.76
N PRO A 240 -1.11 -6.47 -21.71
CA PRO A 240 -1.85 -7.70 -21.42
C PRO A 240 -0.90 -8.81 -20.93
N ILE A 241 -1.47 -9.85 -20.33
CA ILE A 241 -0.71 -11.03 -19.87
C ILE A 241 0.17 -11.55 -21.02
N PRO A 242 1.51 -11.62 -20.86
CA PRO A 242 2.42 -11.99 -21.94
C PRO A 242 2.12 -13.40 -22.47
N ASP A 243 1.85 -13.50 -23.77
CA ASP A 243 1.59 -14.78 -24.46
C ASP A 243 2.87 -15.54 -24.81
N ASN A 244 4.02 -14.86 -24.81
CA ASN A 244 5.34 -15.38 -25.14
C ASN A 244 6.15 -15.85 -23.90
N GLN A 245 5.56 -15.84 -22.71
CA GLN A 245 6.17 -16.34 -21.48
C GLN A 245 5.36 -17.49 -20.89
N THR A 246 6.01 -18.33 -20.09
CA THR A 246 5.37 -19.41 -19.34
C THR A 246 5.13 -18.93 -17.92
N ILE A 247 3.87 -18.97 -17.47
CA ILE A 247 3.51 -18.72 -16.07
C ILE A 247 3.92 -19.95 -15.25
N THR A 248 4.84 -19.78 -14.30
CA THR A 248 5.36 -20.86 -13.44
C THR A 248 4.69 -20.90 -12.07
N LYS A 249 4.20 -19.75 -11.57
CA LYS A 249 3.48 -19.63 -10.30
C LYS A 249 2.42 -18.53 -10.38
N VAL A 250 1.40 -18.66 -9.54
CA VAL A 250 0.37 -17.63 -9.31
C VAL A 250 0.27 -17.41 -7.81
N GLY A 251 0.19 -16.15 -7.39
CA GLY A 251 0.01 -15.76 -6.00
C GLY A 251 -1.10 -14.73 -5.86
N TYR A 252 -1.72 -14.70 -4.69
CA TYR A 252 -2.76 -13.72 -4.34
C TYR A 252 -2.41 -13.04 -3.02
N GLY A 253 -2.47 -11.70 -3.02
CA GLY A 253 -2.45 -10.89 -1.80
C GLY A 253 -3.81 -10.25 -1.59
N PHE A 254 -4.44 -10.50 -0.45
CA PHE A 254 -5.78 -9.98 -0.17
C PHE A 254 -5.74 -8.56 0.38
N GLY A 255 -6.70 -7.75 -0.07
CA GLY A 255 -6.94 -6.43 0.50
C GLY A 255 -7.85 -6.51 1.72
N ASN A 256 -7.69 -5.53 2.60
CA ASN A 256 -8.43 -5.43 3.86
C ASN A 256 -9.85 -4.85 3.70
N ARG A 257 -10.11 -4.15 2.59
CA ARG A 257 -11.42 -3.54 2.33
C ARG A 257 -12.44 -4.57 1.86
N GLU A 258 -13.63 -4.52 2.45
CA GLU A 258 -14.79 -5.30 1.99
C GLU A 258 -15.37 -4.70 0.72
N THR A 259 -15.51 -5.52 -0.32
CA THR A 259 -16.05 -5.09 -1.61
C THR A 259 -16.99 -6.15 -2.18
N PRO A 260 -17.94 -5.81 -3.08
CA PRO A 260 -18.82 -6.80 -3.70
C PRO A 260 -18.09 -7.75 -4.67
N LYS A 261 -16.81 -7.52 -4.96
CA LYS A 261 -15.95 -8.38 -5.79
C LYS A 261 -14.76 -8.88 -4.95
N LEU A 262 -13.99 -9.82 -5.48
CA LEU A 262 -12.78 -10.28 -4.79
C LEU A 262 -11.77 -9.12 -4.70
N ASN A 263 -11.47 -8.67 -3.48
CA ASN A 263 -10.42 -7.70 -3.23
C ASN A 263 -9.06 -8.38 -3.07
N ALA A 264 -8.34 -8.51 -4.19
CA ALA A 264 -7.03 -9.14 -4.22
C ALA A 264 -6.16 -8.57 -5.34
N LEU A 265 -4.86 -8.52 -5.10
CA LEU A 265 -3.86 -8.43 -6.16
C LEU A 265 -3.49 -9.85 -6.56
N ARG A 266 -3.66 -10.17 -7.85
CA ARG A 266 -3.12 -11.40 -8.42
C ARG A 266 -1.76 -11.10 -9.05
N VAL A 267 -0.80 -11.97 -8.80
CA VAL A 267 0.51 -11.90 -9.43
C VAL A 267 0.86 -13.22 -10.10
N MET A 268 1.64 -13.14 -11.16
CA MET A 268 2.16 -14.30 -11.88
C MET A 268 3.65 -14.20 -11.97
N LEU A 269 4.32 -15.30 -11.69
CA LEU A 269 5.73 -15.44 -11.99
C LEU A 269 5.89 -16.07 -13.36
N CYS A 270 6.63 -15.38 -14.23
CA CYS A 270 6.78 -15.75 -15.62
C CYS A 270 8.25 -15.98 -15.98
N GLU A 271 8.49 -16.97 -16.83
CA GLU A 271 9.80 -17.26 -17.41
C GLU A 271 9.70 -17.26 -18.94
N LYS A 272 10.77 -16.83 -19.62
CA LYS A 272 10.82 -16.83 -21.09
C LYS A 272 10.61 -18.24 -21.64
N LYS A 273 9.73 -18.39 -22.64
CA LYS A 273 9.59 -19.67 -23.36
C LYS A 273 10.91 -20.00 -24.06
N ASN A 274 11.43 -21.19 -23.81
CA ASN A 274 12.56 -21.77 -24.55
C ASN A 274 12.17 -22.04 -26.01
#